data_AF-A0A956W4G2-F1
#
_entry.id   AF-A0A956W4G2-F1
#
_cell.length_a   1.000
_cell.length_b   1.000
_cell.length_c   1.000
_cell.angle_alpha   90.00
_cell.angle_beta   90.00
_cell.angle_gamma   90.00
#
_symmetry.space_group_name_H-M   'P 1'
#
loop_
_entity.id
_entity.type
_entity.pdbx_description
1 polymer ?
#
loop_
_entity_poly.entity_id
_entity_poly.type
_entity_poly.pdbx_seq_one_letter_code
_entity_poly.pdbx_strand_id
1 'polypeptide(L)' 'ILDNVWDFAFEGDPNIVEVYIRRLRRKIDEPFATTSIETVRGAGYRLSAD' A
#
# COMPACT_ATOMS: atom_id res chain seq x y z
N ILE A 1 -0.67 5.26 -15.99
CA ILE A 1 -0.11 4.27 -15.04
C ILE A 1 -1.05 4.07 -13.84
N LEU A 2 -1.68 5.12 -13.29
CA LEU A 2 -2.72 4.99 -12.25
C LEU A 2 -4.02 4.30 -12.72
N ASP A 3 -4.31 4.22 -14.03
CA ASP A 3 -5.48 3.49 -14.56
C ASP A 3 -5.28 1.97 -14.74
N ASN A 4 -4.07 1.45 -14.61
CA ASN A 4 -3.78 0.04 -14.97
C ASN A 4 -3.72 -0.93 -13.78
N VAL A 5 -3.96 -0.45 -12.55
CA VAL A 5 -3.84 -1.26 -11.33
C VAL A 5 -5.17 -1.44 -10.61
N TRP A 6 -6.06 -0.47 -10.72
CA TRP A 6 -7.41 -0.56 -10.16
C TRP A 6 -8.42 -0.35 -11.26
N ASP A 7 -8.83 -1.47 -11.85
CA ASP A 7 -10.08 -1.53 -12.60
C ASP A 7 -11.18 -0.97 -11.70
N PHE A 8 -12.07 -0.21 -12.31
CA PHE A 8 -13.15 0.60 -11.73
C PHE A 8 -14.24 -0.23 -11.00
N ALA A 9 -13.88 -1.30 -10.29
CA ALA A 9 -14.77 -2.38 -9.85
C ALA A 9 -14.76 -2.65 -8.34
N PHE A 10 -14.27 -1.73 -7.51
CA PHE A 10 -14.42 -1.86 -6.06
C PHE A 10 -15.28 -0.71 -5.50
N GLU A 11 -16.58 -0.98 -5.33
CA GLU A 11 -17.48 -0.23 -4.44
C GLU A 11 -17.07 -0.42 -2.96
N GLY A 12 -15.78 -0.42 -2.66
CA GLY A 12 -15.29 -0.64 -1.32
C GLY A 12 -14.62 0.60 -0.81
N ASP A 13 -15.04 0.95 0.41
CA ASP A 13 -14.54 2.02 1.24
C ASP A 13 -13.04 2.28 0.98
N PRO A 14 -12.62 3.52 0.65
CA PRO A 14 -11.21 3.88 0.46
C PRO A 14 -10.29 3.44 1.62
N ASN A 15 -10.86 3.19 2.80
CA ASN A 15 -10.17 2.59 3.94
C ASN A 15 -9.60 1.17 3.67
N ILE A 16 -10.10 0.45 2.67
CA ILE A 16 -9.64 -0.92 2.37
C ILE A 16 -8.15 -0.94 2.01
N VAL A 17 -7.67 0.10 1.32
CA VAL A 17 -6.26 0.24 0.95
C VAL A 17 -5.38 0.32 2.20
N GLU A 18 -5.79 1.09 3.21
CA GLU A 18 -5.06 1.18 4.49
C GLU A 18 -4.98 -0.18 5.20
N VAL A 19 -6.07 -0.95 5.19
CA VAL A 19 -6.11 -2.30 5.79
C VAL A 19 -5.11 -3.22 5.10
N TYR A 20 -5.09 -3.23 3.77
CA TYR A 20 -4.16 -4.06 3.00
C TYR A 20 -2.71 -3.61 3.18
N ILE A 21 -2.43 -2.30 3.14
CA ILE A 21 -1.08 -1.78 3.38
C ILE A 21 -0.60 -2.16 4.78
N ARG A 22 -1.43 -2.01 5.81
CA ARG A 22 -1.08 -2.43 7.18
C ARG A 22 -0.81 -3.94 7.26
N ARG A 23 -1.65 -4.75 6.59
CA ARG A 23 -1.46 -6.21 6.56
C ARG A 23 -0.18 -6.59 5.82
N LEU A 24 0.19 -5.84 4.77
CA LEU A 24 1.40 -6.07 4.00
C LEU A 24 2.64 -5.73 4.83
N ARG A 25 2.68 -4.55 5.47
CA ARG A 25 3.77 -4.16 6.39
C ARG A 25 4.01 -5.21 7.49
N ARG A 26 2.94 -5.75 8.09
CA ARG A 26 3.05 -6.86 9.07
C ARG A 26 3.74 -8.11 8.55
N LYS A 27 3.64 -8.38 7.24
CA LYS A 27 4.22 -9.57 6.62
C LYS A 27 5.63 -9.38 6.10
N ILE A 28 5.97 -8.17 5.64
CA ILE A 28 7.23 -7.92 4.90
C ILE A 28 8.15 -6.89 5.56
N ASP A 29 7.63 -6.03 6.43
CA ASP A 29 8.41 -5.00 7.11
C ASP A 29 8.71 -5.43 8.55
N GLU A 30 7.66 -5.79 9.32
CA GLU A 30 7.81 -6.17 10.74
C GLU A 30 8.80 -7.32 10.99
N PRO A 31 8.80 -8.44 10.22
CA PRO A 31 9.71 -9.55 10.48
C PRO A 31 11.17 -9.25 10.13
N PHE A 32 11.41 -8.24 9.29
CA PHE A 32 12.73 -7.90 8.75
C PHE A 32 13.26 -6.57 9.28
N ALA A 33 12.48 -5.88 10.13
CA ALA A 33 12.76 -4.53 10.62
C ALA A 33 13.07 -3.52 9.50
N THR A 34 12.47 -3.71 8.32
CA THR A 34 12.61 -2.85 7.15
C THR A 34 11.38 -1.95 6.98
N THR A 35 11.49 -0.91 6.16
CA THR A 35 10.34 -0.08 5.76
C THR A 35 10.27 -0.02 4.24
N SER A 36 9.78 -1.09 3.63
CA SER A 36 9.68 -1.19 2.17
C SER A 36 8.50 -0.41 1.58
N ILE A 37 7.50 -0.04 2.41
CA ILE A 37 6.31 0.69 1.97
C ILE A 37 6.28 2.09 2.61
N GLU A 38 6.47 3.11 1.79
CA GLU A 38 6.41 4.51 2.20
C GLU A 38 5.06 5.14 1.86
N THR A 39 4.56 6.00 2.76
CA THR A 39 3.35 6.78 2.52
C THR A 39 3.73 8.14 1.93
N VAL A 40 3.29 8.44 0.71
CA VAL A 40 3.46 9.73 0.05
C VAL A 40 2.16 10.52 0.15
N ARG A 41 2.17 11.58 0.97
CA ARG A 41 0.99 12.44 1.17
C ARG A 41 0.48 12.99 -0.17
N GLY A 42 -0.82 12.81 -0.42
CA GLY A 42 -1.48 13.29 -1.64
C GLY A 42 -1.20 12.46 -2.90
N ALA A 43 -0.38 11.42 -2.83
CA ALA A 43 -0.03 10.58 -3.98
C ALA A 43 -0.26 9.06 -3.75
N GLY A 44 -0.31 8.61 -2.49
CA GLY A 44 -0.57 7.20 -2.14
C GLY A 44 0.63 6.53 -1.47
N TYR A 45 1.00 5.35 -1.95
CA TYR A 45 2.10 4.56 -1.37
C TYR A 45 3.18 4.28 -2.41
N ARG A 46 4.43 4.25 -1.98
CA ARG A 46 5.61 3.94 -2.79
C ARG A 46 6.33 2.73 -2.20
N LEU A 47 6.82 1.84 -3.05
CA LEU A 47 7.75 0.81 -2.65
C LEU A 47 9.19 1.34 -2.74
N SER A 48 9.93 1.27 -1.64
CA SER A 48 11.37 1.55 -1.59
C SER A 48 12.09 0.24 -1.31
N ALA A 49 13.14 -0.03 -2.10
CA ALA A 49 14.08 -1.10 -1.82
C ALA A 49 15.21 -0.48 -0.99
N ASP A 50 15.05 -0.45 0.32
CA ASP A 50 16.19 -0.26 1.23
C ASP A 50 17.06 -1.53 1.25
#